data_AF-A0AAD7VIJ9-F1
#
_entry.id   AF-A0AAD7VIJ9-F1
#
_cell.length_a   1.000
_cell.length_b   1.000
_cell.length_c   1.000
_cell.angle_alpha   90.00
_cell.angle_beta   90.00
_cell.angle_gamma   90.00
#
_symmetry.space_group_name_H-M   'P 1'
#
loop_
_entity.id
_entity.type
_entity.pdbx_description
1 polymer ?
#
loop_
_entity_poly.entity_id
_entity_poly.type
_entity_poly.pdbx_seq_one_letter_code
_entity_poly.pdbx_strand_id
1 'polypeptide(L)'
;MAVHNDCELKFLELKAKRTYRFIVFKIEEKQKQLVVEKVGERTTGYEDFTASLPADECRYAVYDFDFVTEENSQKRRIFFFAWSPDTARVRSKMIYAGSKDRFKRELDGI
;
A
#
# COMPACT_ATOMS: atom_id res chain seq x y z
N MET A 1 -2.71 13.64 10.91
CA MET A 1 -1.68 12.96 10.11
C MET A 1 -1.54 13.73 8.82
N ALA A 2 -0.34 14.01 8.34
CA ALA A 2 -0.14 14.49 6.97
C ALA A 2 0.05 13.28 6.03
N VAL A 3 -0.36 13.39 4.78
CA VAL A 3 0.03 12.43 3.73
C VAL A 3 1.05 13.14 2.87
N HIS A 4 2.21 12.51 2.65
CA HIS A 4 3.22 13.08 1.77
C HIS A 4 2.69 13.04 0.33
N ASN A 5 2.88 14.13 -0.43
CA ASN A 5 2.38 14.25 -1.81
C ASN A 5 2.87 13.11 -2.71
N ASP A 6 4.06 12.56 -2.46
CA ASP A 6 4.58 11.39 -3.16
C ASP A 6 3.67 10.16 -3.08
N CYS A 7 2.88 10.01 -2.01
CA CYS A 7 2.00 8.87 -1.86
C CYS A 7 0.89 8.87 -2.92
N GLU A 8 0.27 10.04 -3.12
CA GLU A 8 -0.75 10.25 -4.14
C GLU A 8 -0.13 10.16 -5.55
N LEU A 9 1.01 10.82 -5.77
CA LEU A 9 1.71 10.77 -7.06
C LEU A 9 2.06 9.34 -7.46
N LYS A 10 2.69 8.56 -6.58
CA LYS A 10 3.04 7.17 -6.87
C LYS A 10 1.82 6.28 -7.09
N PHE A 11 0.74 6.52 -6.35
CA PHE A 11 -0.51 5.82 -6.57
C PHE A 11 -1.13 6.15 -7.93
N LEU A 12 -1.14 7.42 -8.34
CA LEU A 12 -1.60 7.84 -9.67
C LEU A 12 -0.74 7.21 -10.78
N GLU A 13 0.59 7.13 -10.60
CA GLU A 13 1.48 6.44 -11.53
C GLU A 13 1.14 4.95 -11.65
N LEU A 14 0.88 4.26 -10.53
CA LEU A 14 0.44 2.86 -10.54
C LEU A 14 -0.90 2.70 -11.26
N LYS A 15 -1.90 3.54 -10.95
CA LYS A 15 -3.26 3.45 -11.51
C LYS A 15 -3.29 3.77 -13.01
N ALA A 16 -2.60 4.83 -13.42
CA ALA A 16 -2.62 5.36 -14.79
C ALA A 16 -1.57 4.72 -15.70
N LYS A 17 -0.30 4.71 -15.28
CA LYS A 17 0.83 4.25 -16.11
C LYS A 17 1.14 2.76 -15.96
N ARG A 18 0.61 2.09 -14.92
CA ARG A 18 0.89 0.67 -14.62
C ARG A 18 2.38 0.38 -14.44
N THR A 19 3.15 1.35 -13.95
CA THR A 19 4.60 1.24 -13.77
C THR A 19 4.98 0.33 -12.60
N TYR A 20 4.11 0.22 -11.61
CA TYR A 20 4.39 -0.41 -10.33
C TYR A 20 3.44 -1.58 -10.06
N ARG A 21 3.96 -2.67 -9.51
CA ARG A 21 3.15 -3.82 -9.06
C ARG A 21 2.55 -3.56 -7.69
N PHE A 22 3.33 -2.98 -6.79
CA PHE A 22 2.89 -2.67 -5.45
C PHE A 22 3.58 -1.41 -4.92
N ILE A 23 2.96 -0.78 -3.93
CA ILE A 23 3.53 0.35 -3.19
C ILE A 23 3.31 0.07 -1.71
N VAL A 24 4.38 0.15 -0.91
CA VAL A 24 4.33 0.04 0.53
C VAL A 24 4.50 1.44 1.13
N PHE A 25 3.63 1.77 2.08
CA PHE A 25 3.62 3.02 2.80
C PHE A 25 3.82 2.76 4.29
N LYS A 26 4.57 3.65 4.92
CA LYS A 26 4.79 3.65 6.37
C LYS A 26 4.32 4.97 6.98
N ILE A 27 3.90 4.91 8.23
CA ILE A 27 3.59 6.09 9.02
C ILE A 27 4.80 6.37 9.91
N GLU A 28 5.42 7.52 9.72
CA GLU A 28 6.47 7.98 10.62
C GLU A 28 5.83 8.67 11.83
N GLU A 29 5.77 7.95 12.96
CA GLU A 29 5.12 8.43 14.20
C GLU A 29 5.69 9.78 14.69
N LYS A 30 7.01 9.99 14.57
CA LYS A 30 7.69 11.22 15.00
C LYS A 30 7.22 12.45 14.21
N GLN A 31 7.07 12.28 12.90
CA GLN A 31 6.70 13.34 11.96
C GLN A 31 5.19 13.39 11.70
N LYS A 32 4.43 12.43 12.26
CA LYS A 32 2.97 12.24 12.04
C LYS A 32 2.58 12.32 10.57
N GLN A 33 3.41 11.72 9.72
CA GLN A 33 3.27 11.74 8.27
C GLN A 33 3.28 10.33 7.69
N LEU A 34 2.51 10.15 6.63
CA LEU A 34 2.51 8.92 5.84
C LEU A 34 3.39 9.13 4.62
N VAL A 35 4.37 8.25 4.44
CA VAL A 35 5.38 8.33 3.37
C VAL A 35 5.46 7.00 2.63
N VAL A 36 5.93 7.07 1.39
CA VAL A 36 6.26 5.87 0.61
C VAL A 36 7.52 5.25 1.20
N GLU A 37 7.44 3.98 1.56
CA GLU A 37 8.58 3.21 2.03
C GLU A 37 9.27 2.49 0.89
N LYS A 38 8.49 1.81 0.05
CA LYS A 38 9.00 1.02 -1.07
C LYS A 38 8.03 1.02 -2.23
N VAL A 39 8.58 1.04 -3.43
CA VAL A 39 7.82 0.90 -4.67
C VAL A 39 8.35 -0.35 -5.38
N GLY A 40 7.46 -1.29 -5.65
CA GLY A 40 7.75 -2.47 -6.44
C GLY A 40 7.48 -2.21 -7.91
N GLU A 41 8.46 -2.47 -8.76
CA GLU A 41 8.30 -2.42 -10.22
C GLU A 41 7.34 -3.51 -10.71
N ARG A 42 6.87 -3.39 -11.96
CA ARG A 42 5.94 -4.39 -12.52
C ARG A 42 6.55 -5.79 -12.67
N THR A 43 7.87 -5.88 -12.69
CA THR A 43 8.65 -7.12 -12.74
C THR A 43 8.74 -7.84 -11.39
N THR A 44 8.58 -7.13 -10.27
CA THR A 44 8.65 -7.72 -8.93
C THR A 44 7.40 -8.56 -8.62
N GLY A 45 7.64 -9.72 -8.00
CA GLY A 45 6.61 -10.73 -7.74
C GLY A 45 5.85 -10.51 -6.43
N TYR A 46 5.03 -11.51 -6.08
CA TYR A 46 4.37 -11.55 -4.77
C TYR A 46 5.36 -11.74 -3.61
N GLU A 47 6.45 -12.49 -3.84
CA GLU A 47 7.48 -12.72 -2.82
C GLU A 47 8.15 -11.40 -2.40
N ASP A 48 8.52 -10.54 -3.35
CA ASP A 48 9.07 -9.21 -3.06
C ASP A 48 8.09 -8.33 -2.26
N PHE A 49 6.79 -8.45 -2.56
CA PHE A 49 5.76 -7.74 -1.83
C PHE A 49 5.71 -8.22 -0.37
N THR A 50 5.65 -9.53 -0.14
CA THR A 50 5.65 -10.10 1.22
C THR A 50 6.93 -9.81 1.99
N ALA A 51 8.09 -9.82 1.33
CA ALA A 51 9.37 -9.44 1.94
C ALA A 51 9.43 -7.96 2.34
N SER A 52 8.56 -7.13 1.77
CA SER A 52 8.44 -5.71 2.10
C SER A 52 7.47 -5.46 3.26
N LEU A 53 6.80 -6.49 3.79
CA LEU A 53 5.90 -6.41 4.94
C LEU A 53 6.62 -6.95 6.19
N PRO A 54 7.05 -6.09 7.12
CA PRO A 54 7.78 -6.50 8.31
C PRO A 54 6.89 -7.28 9.28
N ALA A 55 7.43 -8.31 9.93
CA ALA A 55 6.66 -9.15 10.86
C ALA A 55 6.34 -8.46 12.18
N ASP A 56 6.97 -7.34 12.51
CA ASP A 56 6.91 -6.64 13.80
C ASP A 56 6.38 -5.20 13.71
N GLU A 57 6.08 -4.71 12.51
CA GLU A 57 5.57 -3.36 12.31
C GLU A 57 4.35 -3.32 11.38
N CYS A 58 3.51 -2.29 11.56
CA CYS A 58 2.37 -2.07 10.70
C CYS A 58 2.79 -1.38 9.40
N ARG A 59 2.13 -1.69 8.29
CA ARG A 59 2.32 -1.05 6.99
C ARG A 59 1.01 -0.91 6.25
N TYR A 60 0.92 0.09 5.38
CA TYR A 60 -0.08 0.10 4.33
C TYR A 60 0.55 -0.34 3.04
N ALA A 61 -0.22 -1.01 2.21
CA ALA A 61 0.21 -1.26 0.86
C ALA A 61 -0.92 -1.22 -0.13
N VAL A 62 -0.56 -0.95 -1.37
CA VAL A 62 -1.45 -1.06 -2.53
C VAL A 62 -0.81 -2.06 -3.48
N TYR A 63 -1.60 -2.98 -4.01
CA TYR A 63 -1.15 -4.00 -4.96
C TYR A 63 -2.05 -3.98 -6.19
N ASP A 64 -1.47 -3.89 -7.38
CA ASP A 64 -2.18 -4.03 -8.65
C ASP A 64 -2.19 -5.51 -9.07
N PHE A 65 -3.34 -6.16 -8.89
CA PHE A 65 -3.51 -7.57 -9.23
C PHE A 65 -4.20 -7.72 -10.58
N ASP A 66 -3.45 -8.21 -11.55
CA ASP A 66 -4.00 -8.65 -12.84
C ASP A 66 -4.42 -10.12 -12.74
N PHE A 67 -5.62 -10.43 -13.18
CA PHE A 67 -6.13 -11.80 -13.27
C PHE A 67 -6.81 -12.04 -14.60
N VAL A 68 -6.66 -13.26 -15.12
CA VAL A 68 -7.35 -13.71 -16.32
C VAL A 68 -8.61 -14.44 -15.86
N THR A 69 -9.76 -13.99 -16.35
CA THR A 69 -11.04 -14.68 -16.11
C THR A 69 -11.18 -15.90 -17.02
N GLU A 70 -12.10 -16.79 -16.70
CA GLU A 70 -12.37 -18.00 -17.50
C GLU A 70 -12.75 -17.68 -18.95
N GLU A 71 -13.30 -16.50 -19.22
CA GLU A 71 -13.57 -15.96 -20.57
C GLU A 71 -12.32 -15.41 -21.28
N ASN A 72 -11.12 -15.76 -20.80
CA ASN A 72 -9.82 -15.27 -21.28
C ASN A 72 -9.70 -13.73 -21.29
N SER A 73 -10.54 -13.05 -20.51
CA SER A 73 -10.52 -11.59 -20.37
C SER A 73 -9.61 -11.18 -19.23
N GLN A 74 -8.59 -10.37 -19.54
CA GLN A 74 -7.70 -9.77 -18.55
C GLN A 74 -8.45 -8.68 -17.77
N LYS A 75 -8.62 -8.91 -16.47
CA LYS A 75 -9.17 -7.92 -15.54
C LYS A 75 -8.07 -7.50 -14.56
N ARG A 76 -8.19 -6.28 -14.05
CA ARG A 76 -7.31 -5.74 -13.01
C ARG A 76 -8.12 -5.29 -11.81
N ARG A 77 -7.56 -5.49 -10.62
CA ARG A 77 -8.09 -4.92 -9.38
C ARG A 77 -6.94 -4.42 -8.53
N ILE A 78 -7.08 -3.18 -8.08
CA ILE A 78 -6.17 -2.58 -7.12
C ILE A 78 -6.68 -2.97 -5.73
N PHE A 79 -5.83 -3.62 -4.95
CA PHE A 79 -6.11 -4.01 -3.58
C PHE A 79 -5.36 -3.11 -2.61
N PHE A 80 -6.06 -2.66 -1.59
CA PHE A 80 -5.47 -1.97 -0.45
C PHE A 80 -5.32 -2.94 0.71
N PHE A 81 -4.09 -3.02 1.24
CA PHE A 81 -3.72 -3.85 2.37
C PHE A 81 -3.41 -2.97 3.57
N ALA A 82 -4.07 -3.28 4.69
CA ALA A 82 -3.70 -2.80 6.01
C ALA A 82 -2.97 -3.92 6.75
N TRP A 83 -1.64 -3.90 6.71
CA TRP A 83 -0.80 -4.88 7.39
C TRP A 83 -0.62 -4.49 8.85
N SER A 84 -1.08 -5.35 9.76
CA SER A 84 -0.99 -5.14 11.20
C SER A 84 -0.69 -6.48 11.91
N PRO A 85 0.59 -6.85 12.05
CA PRO A 85 0.96 -8.13 12.63
C PRO A 85 0.78 -8.14 14.15
N ASP A 86 0.55 -9.31 14.75
CA ASP A 86 0.21 -9.41 16.17
C ASP A 86 1.31 -8.93 17.12
N THR A 87 2.56 -9.11 16.73
CA THR A 87 3.76 -8.68 17.44
C THR A 87 3.99 -7.16 17.40
N ALA A 88 3.29 -6.42 16.52
CA ALA A 88 3.44 -4.97 16.44
C ALA A 88 2.95 -4.26 17.70
N ARG A 89 3.60 -3.13 18.03
CA ARG A 89 3.24 -2.30 19.19
C ARG A 89 1.77 -1.86 19.11
N VAL A 90 1.03 -2.05 20.20
CA VAL A 90 -0.40 -1.69 20.32
C VAL A 90 -0.66 -0.25 19.87
N ARG A 91 0.20 0.69 20.29
CA ARG A 91 0.09 2.11 19.88
C ARG A 91 0.20 2.29 18.36
N SER A 92 1.10 1.56 17.70
CA SER A 92 1.26 1.61 16.24
C SER A 92 -0.01 1.07 15.57
N LYS A 93 -0.54 -0.06 16.02
CA LYS A 93 -1.81 -0.62 15.51
C LYS A 93 -2.97 0.38 15.61
N MET A 94 -3.10 1.08 16.74
CA MET A 94 -4.12 2.11 16.93
C MET A 94 -3.96 3.29 15.96
N ILE A 95 -2.72 3.77 15.77
CA ILE A 95 -2.42 4.89 14.86
C ILE A 95 -2.75 4.51 13.42
N TYR A 96 -2.33 3.31 12.99
CA TYR A 96 -2.68 2.79 11.67
C TYR A 96 -4.20 2.69 11.56
N ALA A 97 -4.87 1.89 12.39
CA ALA A 97 -6.32 1.71 12.34
C ALA A 97 -7.11 3.05 12.28
N GLY A 98 -6.77 4.02 13.13
CA GLY A 98 -7.42 5.34 13.16
C GLY A 98 -7.14 6.23 11.94
N SER A 99 -6.08 5.93 11.18
CA SER A 99 -5.66 6.72 10.01
C SER A 99 -6.00 6.07 8.68
N LYS A 100 -6.45 4.82 8.70
CA LYS A 100 -6.81 4.02 7.52
C LYS A 100 -7.81 4.75 6.63
N ASP A 101 -8.95 5.17 7.19
CA ASP A 101 -10.04 5.77 6.42
C ASP A 101 -9.66 7.12 5.82
N ARG A 102 -8.82 7.88 6.53
CA ARG A 102 -8.26 9.12 6.01
C ARG A 102 -7.33 8.86 4.84
N PHE A 103 -6.41 7.90 4.96
CA PHE A 103 -5.47 7.57 3.89
C PHE A 103 -6.19 6.98 2.66
N LYS A 104 -7.18 6.12 2.88
CA LYS A 104 -7.97 5.54 1.78
C LYS A 104 -8.66 6.61 0.92
N ARG A 105 -9.14 7.70 1.53
CA ARG A 105 -9.79 8.81 0.80
C ARG A 105 -8.83 9.57 -0.12
N GLU A 106 -7.54 9.62 0.21
CA GLU A 106 -6.52 10.27 -0.62
C GLU A 106 -6.17 9.40 -1.84
N LEU A 107 -6.42 8.09 -1.75
CA LEU A 107 -6.23 7.13 -2.84
C LEU A 107 -7.53 7.00 -3.64
N ASP A 108 -7.87 8.01 -4.42
CA ASP A 108 -9.08 8.02 -5.24
C ASP A 108 -9.08 6.85 -6.25
N GLY A 109 -9.98 5.88 -6.06
CA GLY A 109 -10.14 4.70 -6.91
C GLY A 109 -9.94 3.34 -6.23
N ILE A 110 -9.89 3.29 -4.90
CA ILE A 110 -9.90 2.06 -4.07
C ILE A 110 -11.20 1.94 -3.27
#